data_AF-A0A1M6JCE9-F1
#
_entry.id   AF-A0A1M6JCE9-F1
#
_cell.length_a   1.000
_cell.length_b   1.000
_cell.length_c   1.000
_cell.angle_alpha   90.00
_cell.angle_beta   90.00
_cell.angle_gamma   90.00
#
_symmetry.space_group_name_H-M   'P 1'
#
loop_
_entity.id
_entity.type
_entity.pdbx_description
1 polymer ?
#
loop_
_entity_poly.entity_id
_entity_poly.type
_entity_poly.pdbx_seq_one_letter_code
_entity_poly.pdbx_strand_id
1 'polypeptide(L)'
;MELDKINKLLEAYFDGSTSLEDEAILMDYFNNHTVADHLLQYKPIFVGLSAAQNESSNRNFKIAEPTAKFIKPWWYAVAGMTVLAVGIGSLFLSQPQLSQEEKETLIAFEKSKKALMMLSENLNKGTQQLSFVNQFSETKEMFWKETSE
;
A
#
# COMPACT_ATOMS: atom_id res chain seq x y z
N MET A 1 19.14 55.52 40.73
CA MET A 1 19.66 54.18 41.08
C MET A 1 18.58 53.10 40.97
N GLU A 2 17.46 53.16 41.70
CA GLU A 2 16.38 52.16 41.54
C GLU A 2 15.48 52.40 40.32
N LEU A 3 15.14 53.66 40.00
CA LEU A 3 14.34 54.01 38.81
C LEU A 3 15.03 53.67 37.48
N ASP A 4 16.36 53.80 37.42
CA ASP A 4 17.15 53.46 36.22
C ASP A 4 17.09 51.97 35.90
N LYS A 5 17.02 51.12 36.94
CA LYS A 5 16.84 49.67 36.77
C LYS A 5 15.46 49.37 36.19
N ILE A 6 14.40 50.00 36.71
CA ILE A 6 13.04 49.83 36.20
C ILE A 6 12.91 50.30 34.75
N ASN A 7 13.51 51.44 34.39
CA ASN A 7 13.53 51.91 33.01
C ASN A 7 14.20 50.91 32.07
N LYS A 8 15.38 50.38 32.46
CA LYS A 8 16.11 49.38 31.67
C LYS A 8 15.32 48.07 31.54
N LEU A 9 14.64 47.66 32.60
CA LEU A 9 13.83 46.45 32.61
C LEU A 9 12.58 46.60 31.74
N LEU A 10 11.99 47.80 31.72
CA LEU A 10 10.87 48.14 30.86
C LEU A 10 11.26 48.19 29.38
N GLU A 11 12.44 48.70 29.06
CA GLU A 11 13.00 48.65 27.70
C GLU A 11 13.22 47.20 27.26
N ALA A 12 13.84 46.38 28.11
CA ALA A 12 14.03 44.95 27.86
C ALA A 12 12.70 44.19 27.70
N TYR A 13 11.64 44.58 28.43
CA TYR A 13 10.30 44.00 28.32
C TYR A 13 9.68 44.30 26.95
N PHE A 14 9.81 45.54 26.45
CA PHE A 14 9.36 45.89 25.11
C PHE A 14 10.16 45.21 24.00
N ASP A 15 11.44 44.94 24.25
CA ASP A 15 12.29 44.14 23.35
C ASP A 15 12.04 42.63 23.46
N GLY A 16 11.20 42.17 24.40
CA GLY A 16 10.88 40.76 24.60
C GLY A 16 12.03 39.91 25.14
N SER A 17 12.95 40.54 25.89
CA SER A 17 14.18 39.93 26.42
C SER A 17 14.17 39.71 27.94
N THR A 18 13.01 39.89 28.58
CA THR A 18 12.82 39.72 30.03
C THR A 18 12.63 38.26 30.46
N SER A 19 13.00 37.97 31.70
CA SER A 19 12.65 36.72 32.38
C SER A 19 11.34 36.85 33.18
N LEU A 20 10.78 35.72 33.62
CA LEU A 20 9.59 35.71 34.49
C LEU A 20 9.82 36.43 35.83
N GLU A 21 11.05 36.39 36.34
CA GLU A 21 11.45 37.06 37.58
C GLU A 21 11.47 38.58 37.40
N ASP A 22 11.96 39.05 36.25
CA ASP A 22 11.97 40.47 35.88
C ASP A 22 10.55 41.01 35.70
N GLU A 23 9.67 40.24 35.04
CA GLU A 23 8.27 40.62 34.84
C GLU A 23 7.50 40.69 36.17
N ALA A 24 7.79 39.82 37.13
CA ALA A 24 7.21 39.90 38.46
C ALA A 24 7.58 41.21 39.17
N ILE A 25 8.83 41.69 38.99
CA ILE A 25 9.29 42.97 39.54
C ILE A 25 8.57 44.15 38.87
N LEU A 26 8.37 44.12 37.54
CA LEU A 26 7.56 45.14 36.85
C LEU A 26 6.12 45.14 37.34
N MET A 27 5.50 43.96 37.46
CA MET A 27 4.12 43.83 37.92
C MET A 27 3.94 44.42 39.32
N ASP A 28 4.85 44.12 40.25
CA ASP A 28 4.82 44.68 41.61
C ASP A 28 4.99 46.21 41.60
N TYR A 29 5.97 46.71 40.85
CA TYR A 29 6.24 48.14 40.73
C TYR A 29 5.05 48.94 40.19
N PHE A 30 4.41 48.47 39.12
CA PHE A 30 3.29 49.18 38.48
C PHE A 30 1.95 48.99 39.19
N ASN A 31 1.78 47.91 39.96
CA ASN A 31 0.61 47.72 40.83
C ASN A 31 0.68 48.57 42.11
N ASN A 32 1.85 49.09 42.47
CA ASN A 32 1.99 50.00 43.60
C ASN A 32 1.31 51.38 43.33
N HIS A 33 0.94 52.07 44.40
CA HIS A 33 0.27 53.38 44.35
C HIS A 33 1.19 54.51 43.91
N THR A 34 2.52 54.39 44.11
CA THR A 34 3.51 55.44 43.79
C THR A 34 4.41 55.00 42.63
N VAL A 35 4.03 55.41 41.41
CA VAL A 35 4.81 55.21 40.18
C VAL A 35 5.34 56.56 39.71
N ALA A 36 6.58 56.61 39.23
CA ALA A 36 7.19 57.84 38.72
C ALA A 36 6.38 58.46 37.56
N ASP A 37 6.33 59.80 37.50
CA ASP A 37 5.47 60.55 36.57
C ASP A 37 5.68 60.16 35.09
N HIS A 38 6.92 59.92 34.66
CA HIS A 38 7.24 59.54 33.28
C HIS A 38 6.85 58.09 32.92
N LEU A 39 6.57 57.26 33.93
CA LEU A 39 6.18 55.84 33.78
C LEU A 39 4.67 55.63 33.97
N LEU A 40 3.93 56.64 34.42
CA LEU A 40 2.48 56.56 34.62
C LEU A 40 1.73 56.09 33.36
N GLN A 41 2.23 56.44 32.17
CA GLN A 41 1.63 56.03 30.90
C GLN A 41 1.60 54.51 30.68
N TYR A 42 2.52 53.76 31.30
CA TYR A 42 2.60 52.30 31.14
C TYR A 42 1.81 51.52 32.19
N LYS A 43 1.44 52.18 33.30
CA LYS A 43 0.67 51.58 34.40
C LYS A 43 -0.59 50.82 33.96
N PRO A 44 -1.41 51.32 33.01
CA PRO A 44 -2.62 50.61 32.57
C PRO A 44 -2.36 49.22 31.98
N ILE A 45 -1.17 48.98 31.40
CA ILE A 45 -0.80 47.69 30.80
C ILE A 45 -0.70 46.61 31.90
N PHE A 46 0.07 46.90 32.94
CA PHE A 46 0.35 45.96 34.04
C PHE A 46 -0.87 45.76 34.95
N VAL A 47 -1.61 46.84 35.22
CA VAL A 47 -2.87 46.79 35.98
C VAL A 47 -3.94 46.01 35.21
N GLY A 48 -4.08 46.27 33.90
CA GLY A 48 -5.03 45.57 33.04
C GLY A 48 -4.71 44.08 32.92
N LEU A 49 -3.44 43.72 32.82
CA LEU A 49 -3.02 42.32 32.78
C LEU A 49 -3.31 41.59 34.11
N SER A 50 -3.09 42.27 35.24
CA SER A 50 -3.40 41.73 36.57
C SER A 50 -4.91 41.48 36.74
N ALA A 51 -5.75 42.38 36.20
CA ALA A 51 -7.20 42.18 36.18
C ALA A 51 -7.61 41.01 35.26
N ALA A 52 -7.06 40.97 34.05
CA ALA A 52 -7.35 39.93 33.05
C ALA A 52 -6.88 38.53 33.49
N GLN A 53 -5.81 38.42 34.28
CA GLN A 53 -5.35 37.15 34.84
C GLN A 53 -6.43 36.48 35.72
N ASN A 54 -7.28 37.27 36.38
CA ASN A 54 -8.37 36.77 37.20
C ASN A 54 -9.62 36.40 36.38
N GLU A 55 -9.66 36.73 35.09
CA GLU A 55 -10.77 36.40 34.20
C GLU A 55 -10.64 34.97 33.66
N SER A 56 -11.19 34.00 34.37
CA SER A 56 -11.35 32.64 33.85
C SER A 56 -12.69 32.48 33.12
N SER A 57 -12.66 32.01 31.88
CA SER A 57 -13.89 31.64 31.14
C SER A 57 -14.46 30.33 31.68
N ASN A 58 -15.54 30.41 32.46
CA ASN A 58 -16.27 29.23 32.96
C ASN A 58 -17.28 28.67 31.93
N ARG A 59 -17.03 28.93 30.64
CA ARG A 59 -17.89 28.42 29.56
C ARG A 59 -17.59 26.94 29.35
N ASN A 60 -18.57 26.10 29.64
CA ASN A 60 -18.56 24.70 29.23
C ASN A 60 -18.57 24.61 27.70
N PHE A 61 -17.38 24.52 27.10
CA PHE A 61 -17.25 24.29 25.67
C PHE A 61 -17.47 22.79 25.42
N LYS A 62 -18.67 22.44 24.95
CA LYS A 62 -18.91 21.11 24.38
C LYS A 62 -18.22 21.05 23.03
N ILE A 63 -16.97 20.57 23.01
CA ILE A 63 -16.34 20.11 21.78
C ILE A 63 -17.23 18.98 21.26
N ALA A 64 -17.88 19.18 20.11
CA ALA A 64 -18.54 18.08 19.44
C ALA A 64 -17.46 17.05 19.11
N GLU A 65 -17.44 15.93 19.83
CA GLU A 65 -16.53 14.85 19.53
C GLU A 65 -16.76 14.44 18.07
N PRO A 66 -15.71 14.32 17.24
CA PRO A 66 -15.88 13.79 15.92
C PRO A 66 -16.45 12.39 16.09
N THR A 67 -17.71 12.21 15.71
CA THR A 67 -18.35 10.90 15.65
C THR A 67 -17.65 10.15 14.53
N ALA A 68 -16.50 9.57 14.84
CA ALA A 68 -15.78 8.69 13.95
C ALA A 68 -16.76 7.57 13.63
N LYS A 69 -17.36 7.63 12.44
CA LYS A 69 -18.16 6.54 11.90
C LYS A 69 -17.16 5.40 11.71
N PHE A 70 -17.06 4.54 12.72
CA PHE A 70 -16.33 3.28 12.62
C PHE A 70 -17.10 2.42 11.63
N ILE A 71 -16.72 2.53 10.35
CA ILE A 71 -17.15 1.57 9.35
C ILE A 71 -16.58 0.23 9.81
N LYS A 72 -17.45 -0.72 10.16
CA LYS A 72 -17.02 -2.02 10.67
C LYS A 72 -16.28 -2.75 9.56
N PRO A 73 -14.96 -2.99 9.68
CA PRO A 73 -14.16 -3.57 8.59
C PRO A 73 -14.61 -5.00 8.24
N TRP A 74 -15.33 -5.65 9.16
CA TRP A 74 -15.93 -6.98 8.95
C TRP A 74 -16.91 -7.04 7.77
N TRP A 75 -17.58 -5.93 7.42
CA TRP A 75 -18.49 -5.91 6.27
C TRP A 75 -17.74 -6.09 4.93
N TYR A 76 -16.48 -5.66 4.83
CA TYR A 76 -15.64 -5.91 3.66
C TYR A 76 -15.23 -7.39 3.56
N ALA A 77 -15.01 -8.06 4.69
CA ALA A 77 -14.72 -9.50 4.70
C ALA A 77 -15.92 -10.31 4.19
N VAL A 78 -17.14 -9.96 4.64
CA VAL A 78 -18.38 -10.59 4.17
C VAL A 78 -18.60 -10.31 2.68
N ALA A 79 -18.40 -9.07 2.23
CA ALA A 79 -18.53 -8.71 0.81
C ALA A 79 -17.52 -9.48 -0.07
N GLY A 80 -16.25 -9.56 0.35
CA GLY A 80 -15.21 -10.31 -0.36
C GLY A 80 -15.52 -11.80 -0.48
N MET A 81 -15.96 -12.44 0.60
CA MET A 81 -16.37 -13.85 0.56
C MET A 81 -17.54 -14.10 -0.39
N THR A 82 -18.51 -13.18 -0.43
CA THR A 82 -19.66 -13.31 -1.33
C THR A 82 -19.24 -13.24 -2.80
N VAL A 83 -18.36 -12.29 -3.16
CA VAL A 83 -17.82 -12.17 -4.53
C VAL A 83 -17.03 -13.41 -4.92
N LEU A 84 -16.20 -13.94 -4.02
CA LEU A 84 -15.44 -15.18 -4.27
C LEU A 84 -16.37 -16.38 -4.46
N ALA A 85 -17.39 -16.54 -3.62
CA ALA A 85 -18.35 -17.62 -3.73
C ALA A 85 -19.15 -17.56 -5.04
N VAL A 86 -19.55 -16.36 -5.48
CA VAL A 86 -20.23 -16.17 -6.77
C VAL A 86 -19.29 -16.44 -7.94
N GLY A 87 -18.04 -15.94 -7.88
CA GLY A 87 -17.04 -16.18 -8.92
C GLY A 87 -16.73 -17.66 -9.09
N ILE A 88 -16.41 -18.35 -7.99
CA ILE A 88 -16.14 -19.80 -8.00
C ILE A 88 -17.41 -20.58 -8.39
N GLY A 89 -18.55 -20.26 -7.79
CA GLY A 89 -19.83 -20.90 -8.09
C GLY A 89 -20.23 -20.78 -9.56
N SER A 90 -19.96 -19.63 -10.19
CA SER A 90 -20.25 -19.42 -11.62
C SER A 90 -19.47 -20.36 -12.52
N LEU A 91 -18.22 -20.70 -12.19
CA LEU A 91 -17.41 -21.66 -12.95
C LEU A 91 -17.94 -23.10 -12.84
N PHE A 92 -18.48 -23.48 -11.67
CA PHE A 92 -19.07 -24.81 -11.47
C PHE A 92 -20.45 -24.95 -12.14
N LEU A 93 -21.24 -23.87 -12.15
CA LEU A 93 -22.55 -23.82 -12.79
C LEU A 93 -22.44 -23.73 -14.32
N SER A 94 -21.45 -22.97 -14.81
CA SER A 94 -21.11 -22.92 -16.22
C SER A 94 -20.19 -24.09 -16.58
N GLN A 95 -20.73 -25.30 -16.66
CA GLN A 95 -20.05 -26.34 -17.42
C GLN A 95 -19.93 -25.85 -18.87
N PRO A 96 -18.72 -25.72 -19.43
CA PRO A 96 -18.55 -25.40 -20.83
C PRO A 96 -19.08 -26.58 -21.62
N GLN A 97 -20.32 -26.45 -22.10
CA GLN A 97 -20.89 -27.40 -23.03
C GLN A 97 -20.10 -27.19 -24.32
N LEU A 98 -19.22 -28.14 -24.64
CA LEU A 98 -18.49 -28.12 -25.91
C LEU A 98 -19.50 -27.88 -27.03
N SER A 99 -19.31 -26.78 -27.75
CA SER A 99 -20.14 -26.44 -28.91
C SER A 99 -20.12 -27.63 -29.87
N GLN A 100 -21.21 -27.79 -30.64
CA GLN A 100 -21.30 -28.88 -31.62
C GLN A 100 -20.09 -28.88 -32.58
N GLU A 101 -19.58 -27.68 -32.89
CA GLU A 101 -18.40 -27.44 -33.73
C GLU A 101 -17.08 -27.90 -33.06
N GLU A 102 -16.95 -27.71 -31.74
CA GLU A 102 -15.78 -28.18 -30.97
C GLU A 102 -15.76 -29.71 -30.86
N LYS A 103 -16.93 -30.35 -30.80
CA LYS A 103 -17.03 -31.82 -30.81
C LYS A 103 -16.63 -32.40 -32.17
N GLU A 104 -17.08 -31.81 -33.28
CA GLU A 104 -16.71 -32.27 -34.61
C GLU A 104 -15.21 -32.11 -34.89
N THR A 105 -14.60 -31.01 -34.47
CA THR A 105 -13.14 -30.80 -34.58
C THR A 105 -12.36 -31.83 -33.75
N LEU A 106 -12.82 -32.16 -32.54
CA LEU A 106 -12.21 -33.23 -31.73
C LEU A 106 -12.26 -34.59 -32.43
N ILE A 107 -13.40 -34.94 -33.02
CA ILE A 107 -13.59 -36.22 -33.74
C ILE A 107 -12.69 -36.28 -34.97
N ALA A 108 -12.58 -35.18 -35.74
CA ALA A 108 -11.70 -35.10 -36.90
C ALA A 108 -10.22 -35.21 -36.51
N PHE A 109 -9.83 -34.58 -35.40
CA PHE A 109 -8.47 -34.67 -34.85
C PHE A 109 -8.13 -36.10 -34.41
N GLU A 110 -9.02 -36.78 -33.70
CA GLU A 110 -8.80 -38.18 -33.29
C GLU A 110 -8.67 -39.12 -34.49
N LYS A 111 -9.51 -38.96 -35.51
CA LYS A 111 -9.41 -39.73 -36.76
C LYS A 111 -8.06 -39.50 -37.45
N SER A 112 -7.62 -38.25 -37.52
CA SER A 112 -6.33 -37.89 -38.11
C SER A 112 -5.16 -38.48 -37.34
N LYS A 113 -5.19 -38.40 -36.00
CA LYS A 113 -4.19 -39.02 -35.13
C LYS A 113 -4.12 -40.53 -35.33
N LYS A 114 -5.27 -41.20 -35.41
CA LYS A 114 -5.34 -42.64 -35.67
C LYS A 114 -4.76 -43.01 -37.04
N ALA A 115 -5.06 -42.23 -38.08
CA ALA A 115 -4.49 -42.44 -39.41
C ALA A 115 -2.96 -42.26 -39.41
N LEU A 116 -2.45 -41.21 -38.77
CA LEU A 116 -1.01 -40.99 -38.62
C LEU A 116 -0.32 -42.12 -37.85
N MET A 117 -0.98 -42.66 -36.82
CA MET A 117 -0.46 -43.81 -36.07
C MET A 117 -0.36 -45.07 -36.93
N MET A 118 -1.39 -45.36 -37.74
CA MET A 118 -1.35 -46.48 -38.70
C MET A 118 -0.26 -46.29 -39.77
N LEU A 119 -0.09 -45.06 -40.27
CA LEU A 119 1.00 -44.74 -41.19
C LEU A 119 2.37 -44.97 -40.53
N SER A 120 2.55 -44.52 -39.29
CA SER A 120 3.78 -44.72 -38.54
C SER A 120 4.09 -46.20 -38.33
N GLU A 121 3.09 -47.03 -38.02
CA GLU A 121 3.27 -48.48 -37.87
C GLU A 121 3.72 -49.13 -39.18
N ASN A 122 3.12 -48.74 -40.31
CA ASN A 122 3.49 -49.26 -41.63
C ASN A 122 4.90 -48.83 -42.05
N LEU A 123 5.27 -47.57 -41.78
CA LEU A 123 6.63 -47.08 -42.02
C LEU A 123 7.65 -47.84 -41.17
N ASN A 124 7.36 -48.08 -39.88
CA ASN A 124 8.25 -48.82 -39.00
C ASN A 124 8.45 -50.27 -39.48
N LYS A 125 7.39 -50.94 -39.94
CA LYS A 125 7.48 -52.27 -40.56
C LYS A 125 8.30 -52.26 -41.86
N GLY A 126 8.12 -51.25 -42.70
CA GLY A 126 8.92 -51.08 -43.94
C GLY A 126 10.41 -50.90 -43.65
N THR A 127 10.76 -50.07 -42.67
CA THR A 127 12.15 -49.87 -42.24
C THR A 127 12.78 -51.15 -41.68
N GLN A 128 12.04 -51.95 -40.93
CA GLN A 128 12.51 -53.27 -40.48
C GLN A 128 12.82 -54.19 -41.66
N GLN A 129 11.97 -54.25 -42.69
CA GLN A 129 12.25 -55.06 -43.88
C GLN A 129 13.50 -54.59 -44.64
N LEU A 130 13.74 -53.27 -44.71
CA LEU A 130 14.96 -52.73 -45.31
C LEU A 130 16.24 -53.12 -44.54
N SER A 131 16.17 -53.27 -43.21
CA SER A 131 17.32 -53.75 -42.43
C SER A 131 17.77 -55.17 -42.81
N PHE A 132 16.83 -56.06 -43.17
CA PHE A 132 17.17 -57.40 -43.67
C PHE A 132 17.82 -57.35 -45.06
N VAL A 133 17.41 -56.42 -45.93
CA VAL A 133 18.02 -56.22 -47.25
C VAL A 133 19.44 -55.66 -47.13
N ASN A 134 19.69 -54.76 -46.16
CA ASN A 134 21.04 -54.28 -45.87
C ASN A 134 21.95 -55.42 -45.38
N GLN A 135 21.49 -56.24 -44.43
CA GLN A 135 22.26 -57.40 -43.95
C GLN A 135 22.57 -58.40 -45.07
N PHE A 136 21.61 -58.65 -45.96
CA PHE A 136 21.83 -59.50 -47.14
C PHE A 136 22.89 -58.91 -48.08
N SER A 137 22.86 -57.59 -48.29
CA SER A 137 23.84 -56.89 -49.13
C SER A 137 25.25 -56.92 -48.53
N GLU A 138 25.38 -56.68 -47.22
CA GLU A 138 26.66 -56.78 -46.50
C GLU A 138 27.22 -58.21 -46.54
N THR A 139 26.37 -59.22 -46.33
CA THR A 139 26.78 -60.63 -46.39
C THR A 139 27.22 -61.01 -47.81
N LYS A 140 26.51 -60.53 -48.83
CA LYS A 140 26.91 -60.70 -50.22
C LYS A 140 28.28 -60.06 -50.49
N GLU A 141 28.52 -58.82 -50.04
CA GLU A 141 29.82 -58.16 -50.20
C GLU A 141 30.96 -58.90 -49.50
N MET A 142 30.72 -59.49 -48.31
CA MET A 142 31.71 -60.33 -47.64
C MET A 142 32.04 -61.60 -48.44
N PHE A 143 31.02 -62.33 -48.89
CA PHE A 143 31.22 -63.54 -49.71
C PHE A 143 31.99 -63.28 -51.02
N TRP A 144 31.73 -62.15 -51.68
CA TRP A 144 32.43 -61.78 -52.92
C TRP A 144 33.87 -61.28 -52.68
N LYS A 145 34.19 -60.75 -51.50
CA LYS A 145 35.58 -60.41 -51.13
C LYS A 145 36.41 -61.65 -50.80
N GLU A 146 35.84 -62.61 -50.08
CA GLU A 146 36.54 -63.83 -49.62
C GLU A 146 36.82 -64.83 -50.76
N THR A 147 36.14 -64.71 -51.89
CA THR A 147 36.35 -65.54 -53.09
C THR A 147 37.29 -64.91 -54.13
N SER A 148 37.94 -63.79 -53.80
CA SER A 148 38.84 -63.03 -54.69
C SER A 148 40.33 -63.03 -54.27
N GLU A 149 40.70 -63.85 -53.30
CA GLU A 149 42.10 -64.26 -53.00
C GLU A 149 42.35 -65.70 -53.48
#